data_AF-A0A8C4AMM2-F1
#
_entry.id   AF-A0A8C4AMM2-F1
#
_cell.length_a   1.000
_cell.length_b   1.000
_cell.length_c   1.000
_cell.angle_alpha   90.00
_cell.angle_beta   90.00
_cell.angle_gamma   90.00
#
_symmetry.space_group_name_H-M   'P 1'
#
loop_
_entity.id
_entity.type
_entity.pdbx_description
1 polymer ?
#
loop_
_entity_poly.entity_id
_entity_poly.type
_entity_poly.pdbx_seq_one_letter_code
_entity_poly.pdbx_strand_id
1 'polypeptide(L)'
;MGNTSITEGKTALNLGSTSIKRDKTKIQLGNSSISRGKSTTSLGTSTITSGKTKISMGGASFSRGTKSTSFRKALMPKRKTL
;
A
#
# COMPACT_ATOMS: atom_id res chain seq x y z
N MET A 1 -10.50 7.72 14.20
CA MET A 1 -10.69 7.10 12.87
C MET A 1 -10.98 8.22 11.90
N GLY A 2 -9.99 8.67 11.12
CA GLY A 2 -10.16 9.78 10.18
C GLY A 2 -10.25 9.26 8.75
N ASN A 3 -11.05 9.92 7.90
CA ASN A 3 -11.12 9.61 6.47
C ASN A 3 -9.76 9.74 5.78
N THR A 4 -8.95 10.69 6.24
CA THR A 4 -7.62 10.96 5.71
C THR A 4 -6.65 11.14 6.87
N SER A 5 -5.49 10.49 6.83
CA SER A 5 -4.42 10.71 7.80
C SER A 5 -3.04 10.77 7.16
N ILE A 6 -2.28 11.80 7.50
CA ILE A 6 -0.93 12.08 7.01
C ILE A 6 0.01 11.97 8.20
N THR A 7 1.09 11.20 8.05
CA THR A 7 2.09 11.04 9.11
C THR A 7 3.51 11.16 8.55
N GLU A 8 4.35 11.84 9.31
CA GLU A 8 5.77 12.04 9.03
C GLU A 8 6.62 11.76 10.27
N GLY A 9 7.77 11.11 10.08
CA GLY A 9 8.64 10.64 11.16
C GLY A 9 9.54 9.48 10.74
N LYS A 10 10.14 8.82 11.75
CA LYS A 10 10.99 7.63 11.52
C LYS A 10 10.16 6.35 11.37
N THR A 11 9.11 6.24 12.16
CA THR A 11 8.22 5.09 12.30
C THR A 11 6.78 5.56 12.42
N ALA A 12 5.88 5.03 11.59
CA ALA A 12 4.47 5.40 11.67
C ALA A 12 3.53 4.22 11.37
N LEU A 13 2.44 4.13 12.14
CA LEU A 13 1.32 3.21 11.93
C LEU A 13 0.02 4.01 11.77
N ASN A 14 -0.76 3.73 10.73
CA ASN A 14 -2.01 4.45 10.44
C ASN A 14 -3.07 3.48 9.98
N LEU A 15 -4.27 3.73 10.47
CA LEU A 15 -5.50 3.08 10.07
C LEU A 15 -6.50 4.18 9.63
N GLY A 16 -6.97 4.10 8.39
CA GLY A 16 -7.95 5.05 7.86
C GLY A 16 -8.28 4.79 6.40
N SER A 17 -9.39 5.32 5.89
CA SER A 17 -9.82 5.08 4.50
C SER A 17 -8.77 5.53 3.48
N THR A 18 -8.18 6.71 3.70
CA THR A 18 -7.08 7.24 2.90
C THR A 18 -5.92 7.60 3.80
N SER A 19 -4.70 7.21 3.45
CA SER A 19 -3.54 7.69 4.20
C SER A 19 -2.30 7.89 3.34
N ILE A 20 -1.45 8.83 3.74
CA ILE A 20 -0.20 9.17 3.06
C ILE A 20 0.93 9.24 4.09
N LYS A 21 2.04 8.56 3.81
CA LYS A 21 3.19 8.51 4.72
C LYS A 21 4.53 8.71 4.05
N ARG A 22 5.44 9.41 4.75
CA ARG A 22 6.81 9.70 4.27
C ARG A 22 7.93 9.28 5.24
N ASP A 23 7.74 8.14 5.90
CA ASP A 23 8.70 7.64 6.91
C ASP A 23 9.70 6.58 6.40
N LYS A 24 10.77 6.34 7.18
CA LYS A 24 11.74 5.27 6.92
C LYS A 24 11.11 3.88 7.04
N THR A 25 10.35 3.63 8.12
CA THR A 25 9.68 2.35 8.39
C THR A 25 8.20 2.60 8.66
N LYS A 26 7.30 1.85 8.02
CA LYS A 26 5.88 2.14 8.15
C LYS A 26 4.96 1.00 7.78
N ILE A 27 3.82 1.00 8.46
CA ILE A 27 2.70 0.12 8.23
C ILE A 27 1.47 0.98 7.99
N GLN A 28 0.70 0.63 6.97
CA GLN A 28 -0.49 1.37 6.61
C GLN A 28 -1.61 0.40 6.22
N LEU A 29 -2.77 0.62 6.82
CA LEU A 29 -3.96 -0.19 6.60
C LEU A 29 -5.14 0.72 6.28
N GLY A 30 -5.78 0.50 5.12
CA GLY A 30 -6.83 1.38 4.65
C GLY A 30 -7.23 1.14 3.20
N ASN A 31 -8.40 1.61 2.78
CA ASN A 31 -8.89 1.40 1.41
C ASN A 31 -7.92 1.96 0.35
N SER A 32 -7.34 3.14 0.59
CA SER A 32 -6.35 3.79 -0.28
C SER A 32 -5.11 4.20 0.52
N SER A 33 -3.95 3.67 0.15
CA SER A 33 -2.71 3.91 0.90
C SER A 33 -1.54 4.29 0.00
N ILE A 34 -0.84 5.38 0.33
CA ILE A 34 0.38 5.81 -0.37
C ILE A 34 1.54 5.95 0.60
N SER A 35 2.63 5.24 0.33
CA SER A 35 3.73 5.08 1.29
C SER A 35 5.12 5.16 0.62
N ARG A 36 5.91 6.19 0.97
CA ARG A 36 7.26 6.44 0.39
C ARG A 36 8.39 6.34 1.40
N GLY A 37 9.16 5.25 1.44
CA GLY A 37 10.06 4.96 2.55
C GLY A 37 11.01 3.79 2.34
N LYS A 38 11.98 3.59 3.24
CA LYS A 38 13.00 2.53 3.13
C LYS A 38 12.39 1.14 3.30
N SER A 39 11.58 0.93 4.33
CA SER A 39 10.76 -0.27 4.57
C SER A 39 9.29 0.11 4.69
N THR A 40 8.43 -0.46 3.85
CA THR A 40 7.01 -0.09 3.84
C THR A 40 6.09 -1.29 3.63
N THR A 41 5.07 -1.38 4.47
CA THR A 41 3.99 -2.35 4.32
C THR A 41 2.67 -1.60 4.16
N SER A 42 1.94 -1.86 3.07
CA SER A 42 0.60 -1.31 2.84
C SER A 42 -0.41 -2.40 2.55
N LEU A 43 -1.55 -2.31 3.22
CA LEU A 43 -2.69 -3.23 3.14
C LEU A 43 -3.93 -2.41 2.80
N GLY A 44 -4.66 -2.79 1.75
CA GLY A 44 -5.78 -1.98 1.31
C GLY A 44 -6.38 -2.37 -0.02
N THR A 45 -7.52 -1.80 -0.40
CA THR A 45 -8.10 -2.01 -1.73
C THR A 45 -7.17 -1.50 -2.82
N SER A 46 -6.57 -0.32 -2.60
CA SER A 46 -5.62 0.36 -3.47
C SER A 46 -4.39 0.77 -2.68
N THR A 47 -3.21 0.26 -3.06
CA THR A 47 -1.97 0.51 -2.31
C THR A 47 -0.83 0.90 -3.25
N ILE A 48 -0.07 1.94 -2.89
CA ILE A 48 1.10 2.40 -3.65
C ILE A 48 2.28 2.56 -2.70
N THR A 49 3.36 1.83 -2.96
CA THR A 49 4.56 1.84 -2.11
C THR A 49 5.85 2.07 -2.91
N SER A 50 6.79 2.89 -2.39
CA SER A 50 8.03 3.29 -3.11
C SER A 50 9.27 3.41 -2.23
N GLY A 51 10.41 2.79 -2.59
CA GLY A 51 11.68 2.69 -1.79
C GLY A 51 12.32 1.28 -1.69
N LYS A 52 13.12 0.95 -0.67
CA LYS A 52 14.01 -0.26 -0.70
C LYS A 52 13.33 -1.61 -0.48
N THR A 53 12.56 -1.78 0.60
CA THR A 53 11.93 -3.05 1.00
C THR A 53 10.42 -2.85 1.13
N LYS A 54 9.62 -3.67 0.45
CA LYS A 54 8.18 -3.43 0.27
C LYS A 54 7.32 -4.67 0.37
N ILE A 55 6.14 -4.49 0.96
CA ILE A 55 5.02 -5.42 0.87
C ILE A 55 3.76 -4.60 0.61
N SER A 56 3.08 -4.87 -0.50
CA SER A 56 1.80 -4.22 -0.86
C SER A 56 0.76 -5.29 -1.11
N MET A 57 -0.36 -5.26 -0.39
CA MET A 57 -1.47 -6.20 -0.61
C MET A 57 -2.75 -5.43 -0.88
N GLY A 58 -3.47 -5.82 -1.93
CA GLY A 58 -4.72 -5.18 -2.29
C GLY A 58 -5.36 -5.63 -3.59
N GLY A 59 -6.52 -5.08 -3.89
CA GLY A 59 -7.15 -5.25 -5.21
C GLY A 59 -6.25 -4.65 -6.30
N ALA A 60 -5.83 -3.40 -6.10
CA ALA A 60 -4.90 -2.65 -6.92
C ALA A 60 -3.66 -2.25 -6.10
N SER A 61 -2.66 -3.13 -6.03
CA SER A 61 -1.39 -2.86 -5.34
C SER A 61 -0.25 -2.57 -6.30
N PHE A 62 0.51 -1.50 -6.07
CA PHE A 62 1.69 -1.16 -6.85
C PHE A 62 2.87 -0.92 -5.90
N SER A 63 3.98 -1.60 -6.18
CA SER A 63 5.16 -1.55 -5.33
C SER A 63 6.42 -1.42 -6.17
N ARG A 64 7.20 -0.36 -5.92
CA ARG A 64 8.42 -0.04 -6.66
C ARG A 64 9.61 0.06 -5.71
N GLY A 65 10.63 -0.76 -5.95
CA GLY A 65 11.75 -0.88 -5.02
C GLY A 65 12.76 -1.97 -5.33
N THR A 66 13.83 -2.01 -4.55
CA THR A 66 14.92 -3.00 -4.67
C THR A 66 14.46 -4.40 -4.26
N LYS A 67 13.60 -4.50 -3.24
CA LYS A 67 12.92 -5.73 -2.80
C LYS A 67 11.44 -5.43 -2.71
N SER A 68 10.67 -5.92 -3.66
CA SER A 68 9.25 -5.57 -3.82
C SER A 68 8.37 -6.81 -3.97
N THR A 69 7.38 -6.95 -3.08
CA THR A 69 6.31 -7.94 -3.23
C THR A 69 4.96 -7.22 -3.29
N SER A 70 4.15 -7.57 -4.29
CA SER A 70 2.85 -6.94 -4.53
C SER A 70 1.80 -8.01 -4.83
N PHE A 71 0.81 -8.14 -3.96
CA PHE A 71 -0.32 -9.03 -4.13
C PHE A 71 -1.49 -8.23 -4.67
N ARG A 72 -1.92 -8.54 -5.90
CA ARG A 72 -3.04 -7.90 -6.59
C ARG A 72 -4.16 -8.91 -6.82
N LYS A 73 -5.42 -8.44 -6.82
CA LYS A 73 -6.51 -9.27 -7.34
C LYS A 73 -6.25 -9.55 -8.82
N ALA A 74 -6.15 -10.83 -9.19
CA ALA A 74 -5.99 -11.22 -10.58
C ALA A 74 -7.23 -10.80 -11.38
N LEU A 75 -7.02 -10.03 -12.44
CA LEU A 75 -8.08 -9.75 -13.42
C LEU A 75 -8.21 -10.98 -14.32
N MET A 76 -8.99 -11.97 -13.89
CA MET A 76 -9.32 -13.11 -14.73
C MET A 76 -10.44 -12.68 -15.70
N PRO A 77 -10.22 -12.69 -17.02
CA PRO A 77 -11.30 -12.43 -17.96
C PRO A 77 -12.37 -13.51 -17.78
N LYS A 78 -13.62 -13.12 -17.51
CA LYS A 78 -14.73 -14.07 -17.49
C LYS A 78 -14.84 -14.66 -18.90
N ARG A 79 -14.45 -15.93 -19.08
CA ARG A 79 -14.64 -16.65 -20.33
C ARG A 79 -16.14 -16.69 -20.61
N LYS A 80 -16.61 -15.89 -21.56
CA LYS A 80 -17.99 -15.93 -22.04
C LYS A 80 -18.12 -17.25 -22.81
N THR A 81 -18.66 -18.27 -22.18
CA THR A 81 -19.12 -19.47 -22.89
C THR A 81 -20.37 -19.06 -23.64
N LEU A 82 -20.27 -19.03 -24.97
CA LEU A 82 -21.42 -18.97 -25.87
C LEU A 82 -22.20 -20.29 -25.77
#